data_AF-A0A6N7M8I0-F1
#
_entry.id   AF-A0A6N7M8I0-F1
#
_cell.length_a   1.000
_cell.length_b   1.000
_cell.length_c   1.000
_cell.angle_alpha   90.00
_cell.angle_beta   90.00
_cell.angle_gamma   90.00
#
_symmetry.space_group_name_H-M   'P 1'
#
loop_
_entity.id
_entity.type
_entity.pdbx_description
1 polymer ?
#
loop_
_entity_poly.entity_id
_entity_poly.type
_entity_poly.pdbx_seq_one_letter_code
_entity_poly.pdbx_strand_id
1 'polypeptide(L)'
;MNQALHLIKQLAETFSRLLTEISNPVKALNNLALELEKCISEISDVSLLLQTGKDRKAMEAIIRFTELNENLIRVFLNLKMSRSEESEELTIDDMSLKEFYTELNTVLKELVEAFHSQDSVLIGDLLEYEIAPRLESIKILGQDLS
;
A
#
# COMPACT_ATOMS: atom_id res chain seq x y z
N MET A 1 15.98 28.40 -11.19
CA MET A 1 17.10 27.44 -11.11
C MET A 1 16.88 26.37 -10.03
N ASN A 2 16.49 26.71 -8.80
CA ASN A 2 16.21 25.72 -7.73
C ASN A 2 15.05 24.75 -8.01
N GLN A 3 13.96 25.22 -8.64
CA GLN A 3 12.79 24.37 -8.92
C GLN A 3 13.07 23.30 -9.98
N ALA A 4 13.82 23.63 -11.02
CA ALA A 4 14.25 22.67 -12.04
C ALA A 4 15.15 21.57 -11.46
N LEU A 5 16.08 21.94 -10.57
CA LEU A 5 16.93 20.97 -9.88
C LEU A 5 16.12 20.04 -8.95
N HIS A 6 15.10 20.55 -8.27
CA HIS A 6 14.20 19.75 -7.44
C HIS A 6 13.42 18.72 -8.27
N LEU A 7 12.83 19.15 -9.41
CA LEU A 7 12.11 18.25 -10.31
C LEU A 7 13.01 17.15 -10.88
N ILE A 8 14.25 17.48 -11.25
CA ILE A 8 15.22 16.49 -11.75
C ILE A 8 15.53 15.43 -10.69
N LYS A 9 15.67 15.84 -9.42
CA LYS A 9 15.90 14.90 -8.30
C LYS A 9 14.70 13.97 -8.09
N GLN A 10 13.49 14.51 -8.04
CA GLN A 10 12.27 13.71 -7.88
C GLN A 10 12.08 12.71 -9.03
N LEU A 11 12.40 13.14 -10.26
CA LEU A 11 12.34 12.27 -11.42
C LEU A 11 13.38 11.16 -11.33
N ALA A 12 14.62 11.47 -10.96
CA ALA A 12 15.69 10.49 -10.80
C ALA A 12 15.37 9.46 -9.69
N GLU A 13 14.82 9.90 -8.56
CA GLU A 13 14.37 9.03 -7.47
C GLU A 13 13.24 8.10 -7.94
N THR A 14 12.28 8.63 -8.70
CA THR A 14 11.20 7.84 -9.28
C THR A 14 11.73 6.79 -10.26
N PHE A 15 12.61 7.17 -11.18
CA PHE A 15 13.24 6.21 -12.09
C PHE A 15 14.05 5.14 -11.37
N SER A 16 14.84 5.50 -10.35
CA SER A 16 15.62 4.54 -9.57
C SER A 16 14.73 3.52 -8.87
N ARG A 17 13.59 3.97 -8.34
CA ARG A 17 12.59 3.10 -7.71
C ARG A 17 11.98 2.15 -8.75
N LEU A 18 11.49 2.67 -9.86
CA LEU A 18 10.92 1.86 -10.95
C LEU A 18 11.93 0.85 -11.52
N LEU A 19 13.21 1.24 -11.66
CA LEU A 19 14.26 0.32 -12.08
C LEU A 19 14.48 -0.80 -11.06
N THR A 20 14.38 -0.50 -9.76
CA THR A 20 14.46 -1.51 -8.70
C THR A 20 13.26 -2.45 -8.75
N GLU A 21 12.03 -1.94 -8.97
CA GLU A 21 10.83 -2.76 -9.13
C GLU A 21 10.99 -3.81 -10.23
N ILE A 22 11.62 -3.45 -11.35
CA ILE A 22 11.83 -4.34 -12.50
C ILE A 22 13.03 -5.28 -12.31
N SER A 23 14.17 -4.75 -11.83
CA SER A 23 15.43 -5.52 -11.77
C SER A 23 15.55 -6.40 -10.52
N ASN A 24 14.90 -6.02 -9.43
CA ASN A 24 14.88 -6.77 -8.18
C ASN A 24 13.55 -6.53 -7.43
N PRO A 25 12.46 -7.16 -7.88
CA PRO A 25 11.13 -6.97 -7.31
C PRO A 25 11.04 -7.38 -5.83
N VAL A 26 11.84 -8.35 -5.38
CA VAL A 26 11.91 -8.74 -3.95
C VAL A 26 12.47 -7.60 -3.11
N LYS A 27 13.58 -6.97 -3.55
CA LYS A 27 14.12 -5.79 -2.88
C LYS A 27 13.13 -4.62 -2.90
N ALA A 28 12.40 -4.43 -4.00
CA ALA A 28 11.37 -3.40 -4.08
C ALA A 28 10.23 -3.66 -3.09
N LEU A 29 9.78 -4.90 -2.95
CA LEU A 29 8.78 -5.31 -1.96
C LEU A 29 9.25 -5.04 -0.53
N ASN A 30 10.50 -5.37 -0.21
CA ASN A 30 11.07 -5.09 1.11
C ASN A 30 11.13 -3.61 1.46
N ASN A 31 11.55 -2.78 0.51
CA ASN A 31 11.54 -1.33 0.71
C ASN A 31 10.11 -0.82 0.95
N LEU A 32 9.15 -1.35 0.19
CA LEU A 32 7.74 -0.98 0.32
C LEU A 32 7.16 -1.47 1.66
N ALA A 33 7.55 -2.65 2.14
CA ALA A 33 7.14 -3.20 3.43
C ALA A 33 7.52 -2.27 4.61
N LEU A 34 8.68 -1.60 4.53
CA LEU A 34 9.10 -0.60 5.52
C LEU A 34 8.25 0.69 5.46
N GLU A 35 7.78 1.07 4.27
CA GLU A 35 6.88 2.21 4.10
C GLU A 35 5.46 1.88 4.57
N LEU A 36 5.01 0.63 4.33
CA LEU A 36 3.73 0.12 4.81
C LEU A 36 3.63 0.12 6.33
N GLU A 37 4.68 -0.22 7.06
CA GLU A 37 4.69 -0.19 8.53
C GLU A 37 4.28 1.20 9.08
N LYS A 38 4.83 2.26 8.50
CA LYS A 38 4.46 3.64 8.86
C LYS A 38 3.03 3.95 8.45
N CYS A 39 2.64 3.55 7.24
CA CYS A 39 1.30 3.76 6.73
C CYS A 39 0.24 3.10 7.61
N ILE A 40 0.48 1.88 8.09
CA ILE A 40 -0.43 1.13 8.98
C ILE A 40 -0.71 1.96 10.24
N SER A 41 0.34 2.47 10.90
CA SER A 41 0.15 3.33 12.07
C SER A 41 -0.65 4.60 11.77
N GLU A 42 -0.44 5.21 10.60
CA GLU A 42 -1.11 6.45 10.23
C GLU A 42 -2.59 6.25 9.86
N ILE A 43 -2.94 5.15 9.18
CA ILE A 43 -4.32 4.86 8.81
C ILE A 43 -5.16 4.43 10.01
N SER A 44 -4.58 3.75 11.00
CA SER A 44 -5.25 3.42 12.25
C SER A 44 -5.66 4.67 13.05
N ASP A 45 -4.90 5.77 12.93
CA ASP A 45 -5.23 7.03 13.58
C ASP A 45 -6.31 7.86 12.86
N VAL A 46 -6.76 7.45 11.66
CA VAL A 46 -7.67 8.27 10.82
C VAL A 46 -8.99 8.57 11.53
N SER A 47 -9.59 7.60 12.23
CA SER A 47 -10.84 7.83 12.98
C SER A 47 -10.68 8.95 14.01
N LEU A 48 -9.61 8.88 14.81
CA LEU A 48 -9.27 9.88 15.81
C LEU A 48 -9.00 11.25 15.17
N LEU A 49 -8.29 11.28 14.03
CA LEU A 49 -8.00 12.51 13.30
C LEU A 49 -9.29 13.18 12.80
N LEU A 50 -10.22 12.42 12.22
CA LEU A 50 -11.51 12.93 11.76
C LEU A 50 -12.36 13.44 12.93
N GLN A 51 -12.47 12.67 14.01
CA GLN A 51 -13.24 13.04 15.20
C GLN A 51 -12.69 14.30 15.90
N THR A 52 -11.38 14.54 15.80
CA THR A 52 -10.73 15.74 16.37
C THR A 52 -10.64 16.91 15.39
N GLY A 53 -11.30 16.84 14.23
CA GLY A 53 -11.35 17.89 13.21
C GLY A 53 -10.01 18.11 12.48
N LYS A 54 -9.12 17.11 12.49
CA LYS A 54 -7.81 17.13 11.83
C LYS A 54 -7.89 16.51 10.43
N ASP A 55 -8.93 16.86 9.68
CA ASP A 55 -9.30 16.26 8.39
C ASP A 55 -8.14 16.25 7.40
N ARG A 56 -7.37 17.33 7.32
CA ARG A 56 -6.20 17.39 6.43
C ARG A 56 -5.19 16.28 6.71
N LYS A 57 -4.89 15.99 7.98
CA LYS A 57 -3.95 14.93 8.35
C LYS A 57 -4.52 13.55 8.06
N ALA A 58 -5.82 13.36 8.27
CA ALA A 58 -6.50 12.13 7.90
C ALA A 58 -6.40 11.89 6.39
N MET A 59 -6.71 12.91 5.58
CA MET A 59 -6.63 12.82 4.11
C MET A 59 -5.19 12.59 3.63
N GLU A 60 -4.20 13.19 4.28
CA GLU A 60 -2.79 12.93 3.97
C GLU A 60 -2.41 11.46 4.21
N ALA A 61 -2.92 10.80 5.26
CA ALA A 61 -2.70 9.39 5.50
C ALA A 61 -3.37 8.51 4.41
N ILE A 62 -4.60 8.85 4.03
CA ILE A 62 -5.35 8.13 2.97
C ILE A 62 -4.68 8.26 1.61
N ILE A 63 -4.17 9.45 1.27
CA ILE A 63 -3.42 9.68 0.03
C ILE A 63 -2.16 8.81 0.02
N ARG A 64 -1.38 8.80 1.11
CA ARG A 64 -0.19 7.96 1.23
C ARG A 64 -0.52 6.48 1.11
N PHE A 65 -1.58 6.02 1.76
CA PHE A 65 -2.09 4.66 1.62
C PHE A 65 -2.40 4.32 0.16
N THR A 66 -3.11 5.21 -0.56
CA THR A 66 -3.47 5.00 -1.96
C THR A 66 -2.22 4.90 -2.85
N GLU A 67 -1.25 5.79 -2.67
CA GLU A 67 0.02 5.77 -3.40
C GLU A 67 0.83 4.47 -3.15
N LEU A 68 0.86 4.00 -1.89
CA LEU A 68 1.54 2.76 -1.54
C LEU A 68 0.83 1.52 -2.12
N ASN A 69 -0.50 1.51 -2.18
CA ASN A 69 -1.25 0.44 -2.84
C ASN A 69 -0.97 0.38 -4.34
N GLU A 70 -0.91 1.52 -5.02
CA GLU A 70 -0.53 1.57 -6.44
C GLU A 70 0.88 1.02 -6.66
N ASN A 71 1.83 1.36 -5.78
CA ASN A 71 3.18 0.82 -5.82
C ASN A 71 3.18 -0.70 -5.60
N LEU A 72 2.37 -1.19 -4.65
CA LEU A 72 2.28 -2.60 -4.31
C LEU A 72 1.76 -3.44 -5.49
N ILE A 73 0.72 -2.98 -6.17
CA ILE A 73 0.18 -3.66 -7.35
C ILE A 73 1.28 -3.83 -8.41
N ARG A 74 2.05 -2.77 -8.69
CA ARG A 74 3.16 -2.86 -9.66
C ARG A 74 4.26 -3.80 -9.22
N VAL A 75 4.66 -3.75 -7.95
CA VAL A 75 5.69 -4.65 -7.39
C VAL A 75 5.26 -6.10 -7.51
N PHE A 76 4.01 -6.45 -7.19
CA PHE A 76 3.53 -7.82 -7.35
C PHE A 76 3.45 -8.28 -8.80
N LEU A 77 3.08 -7.40 -9.73
CA LEU A 77 3.11 -7.72 -11.16
C LEU A 77 4.54 -8.04 -11.61
N ASN A 78 5.52 -7.21 -11.23
CA ASN A 78 6.93 -7.46 -11.56
C ASN A 78 7.45 -8.73 -10.88
N LEU A 79 7.06 -8.98 -9.63
CA LEU A 79 7.43 -10.20 -8.90
C LEU A 79 6.90 -11.45 -9.62
N LYS A 80 5.62 -11.44 -10.03
CA LYS A 80 5.02 -12.52 -10.82
C LYS A 80 5.74 -12.73 -12.15
N MET A 81 6.08 -11.66 -12.87
CA MET A 81 6.79 -11.73 -14.15
C MET A 81 8.25 -12.21 -14.02
N SER A 82 8.87 -11.97 -12.87
CA SER A 82 10.25 -12.39 -12.61
C SER A 82 10.40 -13.87 -12.23
N ARG A 83 9.29 -14.54 -11.87
CA ARG A 83 9.26 -15.96 -11.48
C ARG A 83 9.10 -16.86 -12.71
N SER A 84 9.67 -18.06 -12.66
CA SER A 84 9.47 -19.06 -13.71
C SER A 84 8.06 -19.67 -13.64
N GLU A 85 7.57 -20.22 -14.75
CA GLU A 85 6.27 -20.94 -14.79
C GLU A 85 6.21 -22.16 -13.85
N GLU A 86 7.37 -22.65 -13.42
CA GLU A 86 7.53 -23.80 -12.51
C GLU A 86 7.58 -23.39 -11.03
N SER A 87 7.61 -22.09 -10.73
CA SER A 87 7.64 -21.59 -9.36
C SER A 87 6.29 -21.76 -8.68
N GLU A 88 6.29 -22.06 -7.37
CA GLU A 88 5.08 -22.03 -6.56
C GLU A 88 4.38 -20.66 -6.68
N GLU A 89 3.05 -20.70 -6.72
CA GLU A 89 2.23 -19.50 -6.80
C GLU A 89 2.47 -18.63 -5.57
N LEU A 90 2.59 -17.33 -5.78
CA LEU A 90 2.79 -16.40 -4.68
C LEU A 90 1.49 -16.28 -3.89
N THR A 91 1.55 -16.59 -2.60
CA THR A 91 0.44 -16.47 -1.67
C THR A 91 0.71 -15.43 -0.58
N ILE A 92 -0.36 -14.87 -0.04
CA ILE A 92 -0.37 -14.00 1.15
C ILE A 92 -1.35 -14.64 2.13
N ASP A 93 -0.91 -15.06 3.30
CA ASP A 93 -1.73 -15.80 4.28
C ASP A 93 -2.52 -16.96 3.64
N ASP A 94 -1.82 -17.81 2.88
CA ASP A 94 -2.37 -18.95 2.13
C ASP A 94 -3.39 -18.59 1.02
N MET A 95 -3.68 -17.31 0.78
CA MET A 95 -4.52 -16.85 -0.32
C MET A 95 -3.70 -16.55 -1.56
N SER A 96 -4.23 -16.86 -2.74
CA SER A 96 -3.63 -16.37 -3.99
C SER A 96 -3.66 -14.84 -4.02
N LEU A 97 -2.72 -14.21 -4.73
CA LEU A 97 -2.75 -12.76 -4.95
C LEU A 97 -4.10 -12.26 -5.49
N LYS A 98 -4.76 -13.05 -6.34
CA LYS A 98 -6.06 -12.69 -6.93
C LYS A 98 -7.15 -12.64 -5.86
N GLU A 99 -7.20 -13.63 -4.98
CA GLU A 99 -8.17 -13.69 -3.88
C GLU A 99 -7.93 -12.52 -2.91
N PHE A 100 -6.69 -12.32 -2.49
CA PHE A 100 -6.30 -11.21 -1.63
C PHE A 100 -6.78 -9.85 -2.16
N TYR A 101 -6.50 -9.54 -3.43
CA TYR A 101 -6.96 -8.28 -4.04
C TYR A 101 -8.46 -8.21 -4.26
N THR A 102 -9.14 -9.36 -4.43
CA THR A 102 -10.59 -9.38 -4.54
C THR A 102 -11.23 -8.97 -3.22
N GLU A 103 -10.73 -9.51 -2.10
CA GLU A 103 -11.18 -9.12 -0.77
C GLU A 103 -10.85 -7.67 -0.45
N LEU A 104 -9.60 -7.25 -0.68
CA LEU A 104 -9.19 -5.87 -0.44
C LEU A 104 -10.04 -4.87 -1.24
N ASN A 105 -10.36 -5.18 -2.50
CA ASN A 105 -11.23 -4.33 -3.32
C ASN A 105 -12.68 -4.24 -2.80
N THR A 106 -13.18 -5.27 -2.12
CA THR A 106 -14.49 -5.21 -1.46
C THR A 106 -14.45 -4.18 -0.33
N VAL A 107 -13.44 -4.27 0.55
CA VAL A 107 -13.23 -3.33 1.66
C VAL A 107 -13.00 -1.90 1.15
N LEU A 108 -12.22 -1.73 0.07
CA LEU A 108 -11.98 -0.41 -0.53
C LEU A 108 -13.26 0.23 -1.09
N LYS A 109 -14.19 -0.56 -1.64
CA LYS A 109 -15.48 -0.05 -2.11
C LYS A 109 -16.33 0.41 -0.93
N GLU A 110 -16.39 -0.39 0.13
CA GLU A 110 -17.08 -0.02 1.37
C GLU A 110 -16.49 1.26 1.98
N LEU A 111 -15.16 1.41 1.93
CA LEU A 111 -14.47 2.62 2.39
C LEU A 111 -14.91 3.85 1.59
N VAL A 112 -15.00 3.73 0.25
CA VAL A 112 -15.50 4.80 -0.61
C VAL A 112 -16.96 5.15 -0.28
N GLU A 113 -17.80 4.17 -0.02
CA GLU A 113 -19.18 4.39 0.40
C GLU A 113 -19.27 5.11 1.76
N ALA A 114 -18.42 4.73 2.72
CA ALA A 114 -18.31 5.37 4.03
C ALA A 114 -17.88 6.85 3.91
N PHE A 115 -16.99 7.17 2.96
CA PHE A 115 -16.66 8.56 2.63
C PHE A 115 -17.85 9.34 2.07
N HIS A 116 -18.63 8.74 1.17
CA HIS A 116 -19.82 9.40 0.62
C HIS A 116 -20.90 9.66 1.68
N SER A 117 -21.06 8.76 2.66
CA SER A 117 -22.00 8.93 3.77
C SER A 117 -21.46 9.78 4.92
N GLN A 118 -20.19 10.19 4.86
CA GLN A 118 -19.48 10.90 5.94
C GLN A 118 -19.44 10.11 7.26
N ASP A 119 -19.44 8.79 7.19
CA ASP A 119 -19.39 7.91 8.36
C ASP A 119 -17.95 7.76 8.86
N SER A 120 -17.50 8.72 9.67
CA SER A 120 -16.15 8.73 10.24
C SER A 120 -15.84 7.53 11.14
N VAL A 121 -16.86 6.88 11.72
CA VAL A 121 -16.67 5.67 12.54
C VAL A 121 -16.36 4.50 11.62
N LEU A 122 -17.20 4.27 10.60
CA LEU A 122 -16.99 3.20 9.63
C LEU A 122 -15.68 3.37 8.84
N ILE A 123 -15.33 4.59 8.44
CA ILE A 123 -14.02 4.87 7.79
C ILE A 123 -12.87 4.40 8.69
N GLY A 124 -12.95 4.72 9.98
CA GLY A 124 -12.00 4.29 10.98
C GLY A 124 -11.90 2.78 11.08
N ASP A 125 -13.04 2.12 11.27
CA ASP A 125 -13.12 0.67 11.47
C ASP A 125 -12.58 -0.09 10.25
N LEU A 126 -12.93 0.33 9.04
CA LEU A 126 -12.41 -0.28 7.81
C LEU A 126 -10.89 -0.11 7.69
N LEU A 127 -10.35 1.06 8.04
CA LEU A 127 -8.90 1.29 7.98
C LEU A 127 -8.15 0.48 9.04
N GLU A 128 -8.67 0.44 10.27
CA GLU A 128 -8.01 -0.19 11.43
C GLU A 128 -8.15 -1.71 11.45
N TYR A 129 -9.34 -2.25 11.16
CA TYR A 129 -9.62 -3.68 11.34
C TYR A 129 -9.66 -4.48 10.04
N GLU A 130 -9.84 -3.85 8.89
CA GLU A 130 -9.90 -4.56 7.61
C GLU A 130 -8.65 -4.30 6.75
N ILE A 131 -8.24 -3.05 6.58
CA ILE A 131 -7.15 -2.67 5.68
C ILE A 131 -5.79 -2.86 6.35
N ALA A 132 -5.58 -2.32 7.56
CA ALA A 132 -4.30 -2.43 8.25
C ALA A 132 -3.81 -3.88 8.43
N PRO A 133 -4.64 -4.86 8.84
CA PRO A 133 -4.21 -6.25 8.95
C PRO A 133 -3.78 -6.85 7.60
N ARG A 134 -4.46 -6.51 6.51
CA ARG A 134 -4.09 -6.97 5.16
C ARG A 134 -2.74 -6.40 4.70
N LEU A 135 -2.45 -5.14 5.03
CA LEU A 135 -1.13 -4.53 4.78
C LEU A 135 -0.03 -5.18 5.61
N GLU A 136 -0.34 -5.62 6.84
CA GLU A 136 0.59 -6.35 7.69
C GLU A 136 0.97 -7.71 7.07
N SER A 137 0.01 -8.45 6.50
CA SER A 137 0.27 -9.71 5.79
C SER A 137 1.23 -9.54 4.61
N ILE A 138 1.10 -8.43 3.87
CA ILE A 138 2.03 -8.08 2.78
C ILE A 138 3.44 -7.81 3.30
N LYS A 139 3.57 -7.17 4.47
CA LYS A 139 4.87 -6.90 5.11
C LYS A 139 5.56 -8.22 5.47
N ILE A 140 4.83 -9.17 6.03
CA ILE A 140 5.33 -10.51 6.38
C ILE A 140 5.85 -11.23 5.13
N LEU A 141 5.08 -11.21 4.03
CA LEU A 141 5.51 -11.81 2.76
C LEU A 141 6.85 -11.24 2.26
N GLY A 142 7.08 -9.93 2.38
CA GLY A 142 8.37 -9.33 2.01
C GLY A 142 9.53 -9.95 2.79
N GLN A 143 9.35 -10.15 4.10
CA GLN A 143 10.34 -10.76 4.98
C GLN A 143 10.61 -12.23 4.60
N ASP A 144 9.58 -12.99 4.24
CA ASP A 144 9.71 -14.41 3.88
C ASP A 144 10.43 -14.64 2.54
N LEU A 145 10.38 -13.65 1.64
CA LEU A 145 11.03 -13.72 0.33
C LEU A 145 12.51 -13.26 0.34
N SER A 146 12.99 -12.73 1.47
CA SER A 146 14.33 -12.13 1.64
C SER A 146 15.42 -13.14 1.99
#